data_AF-A0A661BTY1-F1
#
_entry.id   AF-A0A661BTY1-F1
#
_cell.length_a   1.000
_cell.length_b   1.000
_cell.length_c   1.000
_cell.angle_alpha   90.00
_cell.angle_beta   90.00
_cell.angle_gamma   90.00
#
_symmetry.space_group_name_H-M   'P 1'
#
loop_
_entity.id
_entity.type
_entity.pdbx_description
1 polymer ?
#
loop_
_entity_poly.entity_id
_entity_poly.type
_entity_poly.pdbx_seq_one_letter_code
_entity_poly.pdbx_strand_id
1 'polypeptide(L)' 'MNIQIVRGDYPFMFSGTIEKRLPAMERVLFVHHGTQQRLYPFALVSESGVINDALGKLKIEIFGKQGTL' A
#
# COMPACT_ATOMS: atom_id res chain seq x y z
N MET A 1 -19.11 -16.83 -3.35
CA MET A 1 -19.15 -15.47 -2.77
C MET A 1 -17.91 -14.76 -3.25
N ASN A 2 -18.03 -13.90 -4.26
CA ASN A 2 -16.88 -13.24 -4.88
C ASN A 2 -16.58 -11.98 -4.08
N ILE A 3 -15.50 -12.00 -3.30
CA ILE A 3 -15.00 -10.82 -2.62
C ILE A 3 -14.37 -9.94 -3.71
N GLN A 4 -15.08 -8.91 -4.15
CA GLN A 4 -14.45 -7.87 -4.95
C GLN A 4 -13.54 -7.07 -4.03
N ILE A 5 -12.24 -7.13 -4.29
CA ILE A 5 -11.27 -6.24 -3.66
C ILE A 5 -11.65 -4.82 -4.08
N VAL A 6 -12.10 -4.00 -3.12
CA VAL A 6 -12.40 -2.59 -3.35
C VAL A 6 -11.08 -1.90 -3.64
N ARG A 7 -10.85 -1.50 -4.88
CA ARG A 7 -9.70 -0.65 -5.21
C ARG A 7 -9.97 0.77 -4.72
N GLY A 8 -8.97 1.41 -4.13
CA GLY A 8 -9.13 2.77 -3.56
C GLY A 8 -9.44 3.87 -4.59
N ASP A 9 -9.25 3.57 -5.88
CA ASP A 9 -9.58 4.44 -7.01
C ASP A 9 -11.04 4.32 -7.49
N TYR A 10 -11.82 3.38 -6.92
CA TYR A 10 -13.24 3.20 -7.24
C TYR A 10 -14.10 3.13 -5.98
N PRO A 11 -14.84 4.21 -5.65
CA PRO A 11 -15.67 4.23 -4.44
C PRO A 11 -16.77 3.17 -4.48
N PHE A 12 -17.03 2.53 -3.34
CA PHE A 12 -18.12 1.56 -3.22
C PHE A 12 -19.48 2.22 -3.47
N MET A 13 -20.33 1.56 -4.27
CA MET A 13 -21.65 2.06 -4.70
C MET A 13 -21.64 3.39 -5.48
N PHE A 14 -20.49 3.83 -6.00
CA PHE A 14 -20.46 4.92 -6.96
C PHE A 14 -20.67 4.39 -8.38
N SER A 15 -21.67 4.93 -9.08
CA SER A 15 -22.02 4.54 -10.45
C SER A 15 -21.79 5.63 -11.48
N GLY A 16 -21.11 6.72 -11.10
CA GLY A 16 -20.77 7.83 -11.99
C GLY A 16 -19.44 7.63 -12.71
N THR A 17 -19.01 8.66 -13.42
CA THR A 17 -17.70 8.69 -14.08
C THR A 17 -16.62 9.08 -13.07
N ILE A 18 -15.57 8.28 -12.96
CA ILE A 18 -14.38 8.61 -12.17
C ILE A 18 -13.56 9.68 -12.90
N GLU A 19 -13.24 10.77 -12.21
CA GLU A 19 -12.35 11.81 -12.71
C GLU A 19 -10.90 11.31 -12.70
N LYS A 20 -10.32 11.14 -13.88
CA LYS A 20 -8.96 10.56 -14.02
C LYS A 20 -7.84 11.58 -13.84
N ARG A 21 -8.13 12.89 -13.93
CA ARG A 21 -7.13 13.95 -13.72
C ARG A 21 -6.72 14.10 -12.26
N LEU A 22 -7.54 13.61 -11.34
CA LEU A 22 -7.31 13.63 -9.90
C LEU A 22 -7.22 12.17 -9.41
N PRO A 23 -6.08 11.49 -9.60
CA PRO A 23 -5.94 10.12 -9.17
C PRO A 23 -6.12 10.02 -7.65
N ALA A 24 -6.64 8.88 -7.20
CA ALA A 24 -6.67 8.57 -5.77
C ALA A 24 -5.26 8.66 -5.19
N MET A 25 -5.16 9.08 -3.92
CA MET A 25 -3.88 9.13 -3.23
C MET A 25 -3.24 7.74 -3.21
N GLU A 26 -1.92 7.71 -3.34
CA GLU A 26 -1.18 6.47 -3.24
C GLU A 26 -1.35 5.87 -1.83
N ARG A 27 -1.61 4.57 -1.80
CA ARG A 27 -1.63 3.78 -0.57
C ARG A 27 -0.20 3.61 -0.09
N VAL A 28 0.03 3.77 1.20
CA VAL A 28 1.37 3.65 1.80
C VAL A 28 1.34 2.70 2.97
N LEU A 29 2.42 1.93 3.12
CA LEU A 29 2.72 1.22 4.36
C LEU A 29 3.54 2.15 5.26
N PHE A 30 2.98 2.48 6.42
CA PHE A 30 3.69 3.23 7.44
C PHE A 30 4.36 2.28 8.41
N VAL A 31 5.70 2.32 8.46
CA VAL A 31 6.50 1.57 9.43
C VAL A 31 7.00 2.56 10.48
N HIS A 32 6.67 2.29 11.73
CA HIS A 32 7.10 3.08 12.87
C HIS A 32 7.74 2.18 13.93
N HIS A 33 8.86 2.60 14.49
CA HIS A 33 9.51 1.94 15.63
C HIS A 33 10.27 2.97 16.47
N GLY A 34 9.74 3.25 17.67
CA GLY A 34 10.25 4.33 18.52
C GLY A 34 10.16 5.69 17.83
N THR A 35 11.30 6.37 17.68
CA THR A 35 11.39 7.67 17.00
C THR A 35 11.60 7.56 15.49
N GLN A 36 11.75 6.35 14.97
CA GLN A 36 12.07 6.13 13.57
C GLN A 36 10.80 5.78 12.80
N GLN A 37 10.67 6.36 11.62
CA GLN A 37 9.48 6.24 10.79
C GLN A 37 9.85 6.29 9.30
N ARG A 38 9.15 5.50 8.49
CA ARG A 38 9.29 5.50 7.04
C ARG A 38 7.97 5.09 6.38
N LEU A 39 7.69 5.70 5.24
CA LEU A 39 6.58 5.35 4.37
C LEU A 39 7.10 4.55 3.18
N TYR A 40 6.41 3.46 2.84
CA TYR A 40 6.69 2.66 1.66
C TYR A 40 5.49 2.74 0.70
N PRO A 41 5.69 3.14 -0.56
CA PRO A 41 4.65 3.11 -1.59
C PRO A 41 4.06 1.70 -1.75
N PHE A 42 2.74 1.58 -1.86
CA PHE A 42 2.10 0.27 -2.04
C PHE A 42 2.58 -0.43 -3.31
N ALA A 43 2.83 0.32 -4.39
CA ALA A 43 3.39 -0.24 -5.63
C ALA A 43 4.68 -1.02 -5.35
N LEU A 44 5.61 -0.40 -4.62
CA LEU A 44 6.88 -1.03 -4.22
C LEU A 44 6.65 -2.32 -3.41
N VAL A 45 5.76 -2.27 -2.41
CA VAL A 45 5.48 -3.44 -1.55
C VAL A 45 4.80 -4.56 -2.34
N SER A 46 3.92 -4.22 -3.27
CA SER A 46 3.16 -5.19 -4.07
C SER A 46 4.00 -5.89 -5.15
N GLU A 47 5.01 -5.19 -5.68
CA GLU A 47 5.84 -5.68 -6.79
C GLU A 47 7.10 -6.42 -6.31
N SER A 48 7.68 -6.00 -5.20
CA SER A 48 9.00 -6.51 -4.75
C SER A 48 8.94 -7.91 -4.13
N GLY A 49 7.77 -8.36 -3.67
CA GLY A 49 7.59 -9.62 -2.92
C GLY A 49 8.18 -9.57 -1.50
N VAL A 50 9.46 -9.19 -1.38
CA VAL A 50 10.16 -8.88 -0.13
C VAL A 50 10.98 -7.60 -0.28
N ILE A 51 10.92 -6.73 0.71
CA ILE A 51 11.81 -5.57 0.84
C ILE A 51 12.69 -5.80 2.06
N ASN A 52 14.00 -5.89 1.84
CA ASN A 52 15.01 -5.88 2.89
C ASN A 52 15.47 -4.44 3.11
N ASP A 53 15.28 -3.91 4.31
CA ASP A 53 15.64 -2.52 4.63
C ASP A 53 16.18 -2.39 6.07
N ALA A 54 16.67 -1.21 6.40
CA ALA A 54 17.02 -0.84 7.76
C ALA A 54 16.29 0.45 8.14
N LEU A 55 15.51 0.36 9.22
CA LEU A 55 15.02 1.54 9.93
C LEU A 55 16.09 1.87 10.98
N GLY A 56 16.94 2.86 10.66
CA GLY A 56 18.12 3.18 11.47
C GLY A 56 19.08 1.98 11.58
N LYS A 57 19.26 1.45 12.79
CA LYS A 57 20.07 0.24 13.05
C LYS A 57 19.25 -1.05 13.06
N LEU A 58 17.92 -0.95 13.04
CA LEU A 58 17.03 -2.10 13.04
C LEU A 58 16.88 -2.62 11.62
N LYS A 59 17.34 -3.84 11.36
CA LYS A 59 17.06 -4.54 10.10
C LYS A 59 15.61 -4.98 10.10
N ILE A 60 14.91 -4.70 9.00
CA ILE A 60 13.51 -5.03 8.80
C ILE A 60 13.32 -5.72 7.45
N GLU A 61 12.33 -6.60 7.42
CA GLU A 61 11.92 -7.31 6.22
C GLU A 61 10.41 -7.12 6.06
N ILE A 62 10.00 -6.58 4.91
CA ILE A 62 8.59 -6.32 4.60
C ILE A 62 8.17 -7.32 3.54
N PHE A 63 7.19 -8.16 3.87
CA PHE A 63 6.65 -9.18 2.97
C PHE A 63 5.38 -8.65 2.31
N GLY A 64 5.43 -8.50 0.98
CA GLY A 64 4.27 -8.24 0.16
C GLY A 64 3.63 -9.55 -0.28
N LYS A 65 2.33 -9.73 0.00
CA LYS A 65 1.56 -10.86 -0.54
C LYS A 65 0.30 -10.34 -1.22
N GLN A 66 0.03 -10.86 -2.42
CA GLN A 66 -1.20 -10.57 -3.15
C GLN A 66 -2.42 -10.97 -2.30
N GLY A 67 -3.36 -10.05 -2.14
CA GLY A 67 -4.60 -10.27 -1.42
C GLY A 67 -4.55 -10.07 0.11
N THR A 68 -3.39 -9.73 0.68
CA THR A 68 -3.28 -9.38 2.12
C THR A 68 -2.98 -7.90 2.38
N LEU A 69 -2.60 -7.18 1.33
CA LEU A 69 -2.43 -5.73 1.33
C LEU A 69 -3.35 -5.15 0.25
#